data_AF-A0A3S3RVX4-F1
#
_entry.id   AF-A0A3S3RVX4-F1
#
_cell.length_a   1.000
_cell.length_b   1.000
_cell.length_c   1.000
_cell.angle_alpha   90.00
_cell.angle_beta   90.00
_cell.angle_gamma   90.00
#
_symmetry.space_group_name_H-M   'P 1'
#
loop_
_entity.id
_entity.type
_entity.pdbx_description
1 polymer ?
#
loop_
_entity_poly.entity_id
_entity_poly.type
_entity_poly.pdbx_seq_one_letter_code
_entity_poly.pdbx_strand_id
1 'polypeptide(L)'
;MKSRVPMALCLGLLSVTAAKADGTTGTQAFSMSRVQQSVGRYGQSIGSDVRGMNPLGFSGGNVGYKNSGSGNVGAFNSGTGNVGAFNGNDNTSSTSGNQNVGAFNGNGNTGEYDGNGNIGAGNGNFNGGSYNGNGNVGAFNGNFNGRGNNR
;
A
#
# COMPACT_ATOMS: atom_id res chain seq x y z
N MET A 1 -61.21 -17.16 89.22
CA MET A 1 -61.18 -18.46 88.50
C MET A 1 -61.70 -18.23 87.08
N LYS A 2 -60.92 -18.70 86.09
CA LYS A 2 -61.08 -18.66 84.61
C LYS A 2 -62.38 -18.07 84.02
N SER A 3 -62.21 -17.03 83.19
CA SER A 3 -63.06 -16.75 82.02
C SER A 3 -62.19 -16.79 80.77
N ARG A 4 -62.55 -17.63 79.79
CA ARG A 4 -61.89 -17.81 78.49
C ARG A 4 -62.74 -17.12 77.42
N VAL A 5 -62.16 -16.23 76.63
CA VAL A 5 -62.74 -15.68 75.38
C VAL A 5 -61.57 -15.28 74.45
N PRO A 6 -61.75 -15.22 73.12
CA PRO A 6 -61.33 -16.25 72.18
C PRO A 6 -60.20 -15.80 71.21
N MET A 7 -59.62 -16.79 70.53
CA MET A 7 -58.70 -16.63 69.38
C MET A 7 -59.27 -15.66 68.33
N ALA A 8 -58.56 -14.55 68.09
CA ALA A 8 -58.78 -13.69 66.93
C ALA A 8 -57.80 -14.08 65.83
N LEU A 9 -58.24 -15.03 64.99
CA LEU A 9 -57.70 -15.24 63.65
C LEU A 9 -58.19 -14.09 62.77
N CYS A 10 -57.35 -13.08 62.55
CA CYS A 10 -57.54 -12.12 61.47
C CYS A 10 -56.55 -12.42 60.35
N LEU A 11 -57.00 -13.29 59.44
CA LEU A 11 -56.60 -13.30 58.04
C LEU A 11 -56.94 -11.92 57.44
N GLY A 12 -55.96 -11.21 56.86
CA GLY A 12 -56.23 -9.91 56.25
C GLY A 12 -55.08 -9.32 55.46
N LEU A 13 -54.87 -9.86 54.25
CA LEU A 13 -54.18 -9.26 53.09
C LEU A 13 -52.65 -9.04 53.18
N LEU A 14 -51.89 -10.05 52.78
CA LEU A 14 -50.61 -9.81 52.09
C LEU A 14 -50.94 -9.29 50.68
N SER A 15 -50.90 -7.97 50.46
CA SER A 15 -50.85 -7.43 49.10
C SER A 15 -49.44 -7.64 48.55
N VAL A 16 -49.26 -8.72 47.78
CA VAL A 16 -48.07 -8.90 46.94
C VAL A 16 -48.15 -7.87 45.82
N THR A 17 -47.41 -6.78 45.94
CA THR A 17 -47.14 -5.91 44.80
C THR A 17 -46.12 -6.64 43.92
N ALA A 18 -46.58 -7.17 42.79
CA ALA A 18 -45.66 -7.63 41.76
C ALA A 18 -44.85 -6.42 41.28
N ALA A 19 -43.57 -6.34 41.68
CA ALA A 19 -42.63 -5.44 41.06
C ALA A 19 -42.46 -5.90 39.61
N LYS A 20 -43.13 -5.20 38.68
CA LYS A 20 -42.89 -5.33 37.25
C LYS A 20 -41.38 -5.14 37.00
N ALA A 21 -40.73 -6.16 36.45
CA ALA A 21 -39.34 -6.05 36.04
C ALA A 21 -39.24 -4.89 35.04
N ASP A 22 -38.56 -3.83 35.45
CA ASP A 22 -38.25 -2.70 34.59
C ASP A 22 -37.22 -3.17 33.56
N GLY A 23 -37.72 -3.53 32.37
CA GLY A 23 -36.90 -4.02 31.25
C GLY A 23 -35.91 -2.98 30.70
N THR A 24 -35.80 -1.80 31.30
CA THR A 24 -34.88 -0.74 30.85
C THR A 24 -33.41 -1.00 31.18
N THR A 25 -33.07 -1.97 32.04
CA THR A 25 -31.65 -2.25 32.36
C THR A 25 -30.91 -3.04 31.27
N GLY A 26 -31.61 -3.55 30.24
CA GLY A 26 -31.00 -4.34 29.15
C GLY A 26 -30.83 -3.60 27.82
N THR A 27 -31.56 -2.52 27.59
CA THR A 27 -31.44 -1.72 26.36
C THR A 27 -30.64 -0.47 26.67
N GLN A 28 -29.33 -0.63 26.78
CA GLN A 28 -28.45 0.49 26.44
C GLN A 28 -28.87 0.92 25.05
N ALA A 29 -29.55 2.07 24.95
CA ALA A 29 -29.98 2.62 23.69
C ALA A 29 -28.71 2.85 22.87
N PHE A 30 -28.38 1.88 22.01
CA PHE A 30 -27.45 2.07 20.92
C PHE A 30 -28.06 3.20 20.10
N SER A 31 -27.65 4.43 20.42
CA SER A 31 -28.06 5.60 19.70
C SER A 31 -27.56 5.37 18.28
N MET A 32 -28.47 5.02 17.37
CA MET A 32 -28.18 4.80 15.97
C MET A 32 -27.38 5.98 15.41
N SER A 33 -27.58 7.19 15.95
CA SER A 33 -26.78 8.38 15.68
C SER A 33 -25.28 8.21 15.99
N ARG A 34 -24.90 7.71 17.18
CA ARG A 34 -23.47 7.53 17.54
C ARG A 34 -22.81 6.39 16.79
N VAL A 35 -23.54 5.31 16.53
CA VAL A 35 -23.07 4.20 15.69
C VAL A 35 -22.87 4.68 14.27
N GLN A 36 -23.85 5.37 13.69
CA GLN A 36 -23.80 5.92 12.34
C GLN A 36 -22.73 7.01 12.18
N GLN A 37 -22.47 7.81 13.23
CA GLN A 37 -21.35 8.76 13.28
C GLN A 37 -19.98 8.06 13.33
N SER A 38 -19.84 7.01 14.14
CA SER A 38 -18.60 6.22 14.20
C SER A 38 -18.36 5.48 12.89
N VAL A 39 -19.37 4.77 12.37
CA VAL A 39 -19.31 4.06 11.08
C VAL A 39 -19.05 5.04 9.93
N GLY A 40 -19.65 6.24 9.97
CA GLY A 40 -19.36 7.32 9.04
C GLY A 40 -17.91 7.77 9.13
N ARG A 41 -17.37 7.99 10.33
CA ARG A 41 -15.97 8.42 10.52
C ARG A 41 -14.96 7.35 10.07
N TYR A 42 -15.21 6.08 10.39
CA TYR A 42 -14.39 4.97 9.92
C TYR A 42 -14.52 4.77 8.40
N GLY A 43 -15.72 4.89 7.84
CA GLY A 43 -15.94 4.82 6.39
C GLY A 43 -15.29 5.97 5.63
N GLN A 44 -15.26 7.17 6.23
CA GLN A 44 -14.55 8.33 5.67
C GLN A 44 -13.03 8.18 5.78
N SER A 45 -12.49 7.62 6.88
CA SER A 45 -11.05 7.36 7.00
C SER A 45 -10.60 6.25 6.06
N ILE A 46 -11.31 5.12 6.02
CA ILE A 46 -11.05 4.05 5.05
C ILE A 46 -11.20 4.59 3.63
N GLY A 47 -12.22 5.42 3.37
CA GLY A 47 -12.41 6.06 2.07
C GLY A 47 -11.32 7.07 1.72
N SER A 48 -10.74 7.80 2.67
CA SER A 48 -9.59 8.69 2.43
C SER A 48 -8.30 7.89 2.24
N ASP A 49 -8.13 6.80 2.98
CA ASP A 49 -6.98 5.91 2.88
C ASP A 49 -7.01 5.17 1.54
N VAL A 50 -8.18 4.70 1.09
CA VAL A 50 -8.39 4.04 -0.20
C VAL A 50 -8.33 5.01 -1.37
N ARG A 51 -8.79 6.27 -1.23
CA ARG A 51 -8.63 7.31 -2.27
C ARG A 51 -7.21 7.88 -2.33
N GLY A 52 -6.49 7.86 -1.22
CA GLY A 52 -5.07 8.21 -1.12
C GLY A 52 -4.16 7.07 -1.57
N MET A 53 -4.61 5.83 -1.43
CA MET A 53 -4.07 4.71 -2.17
C MET A 53 -4.43 4.94 -3.63
N ASN A 54 -3.45 5.37 -4.40
CA ASN A 54 -3.52 5.36 -5.84
C ASN A 54 -2.90 4.04 -6.34
N PRO A 55 -3.60 2.90 -6.31
CA PRO A 55 -2.97 1.62 -6.63
C PRO A 55 -2.57 1.52 -8.11
N LEU A 56 -3.17 2.31 -9.01
CA LEU A 56 -2.98 2.23 -10.47
C LEU A 56 -3.14 3.57 -11.22
N GLY A 57 -3.17 4.74 -10.56
CA GLY A 57 -3.34 6.02 -11.25
C GLY A 57 -2.06 6.43 -11.96
N PHE A 58 -1.90 5.91 -13.16
CA PHE A 58 -0.83 6.22 -14.09
C PHE A 58 -1.03 7.63 -14.67
N SER A 59 -0.56 8.62 -13.93
CA SER A 59 -0.15 9.90 -14.50
C SER A 59 1.30 10.17 -14.06
N GLY A 60 2.24 9.41 -14.63
CA GLY A 60 3.68 9.65 -14.52
C GLY A 60 4.38 9.23 -13.21
N GLY A 61 3.66 8.68 -12.23
CA GLY A 61 4.23 8.22 -10.95
C GLY A 61 4.91 6.84 -11.03
N ASN A 62 5.81 6.56 -10.10
CA ASN A 62 6.43 5.23 -9.94
C ASN A 62 5.57 4.32 -9.05
N VAL A 63 5.56 3.03 -9.33
CA VAL A 63 4.88 1.99 -8.55
C VAL A 63 5.91 1.11 -7.86
N GLY A 64 5.81 0.97 -6.54
CA GLY A 64 6.69 0.14 -5.72
C GLY A 64 7.70 0.95 -4.90
N TYR A 65 8.85 0.38 -4.59
CA TYR A 65 9.74 0.88 -3.53
C TYR A 65 10.99 1.59 -4.07
N LYS A 66 11.24 2.83 -3.61
CA LYS A 66 12.48 3.58 -3.90
C LYS A 66 12.83 3.67 -5.39
N ASN A 67 11.84 3.83 -6.26
CA ASN A 67 12.09 4.19 -7.65
C ASN A 67 12.28 5.71 -7.77
N SER A 68 13.27 6.16 -8.53
CA SER A 68 13.48 7.55 -8.95
C SER A 68 13.12 7.73 -10.43
N GLY A 69 12.83 8.95 -10.87
CA GLY A 69 12.36 9.20 -12.24
C GLY A 69 10.85 8.97 -12.39
N SER A 70 10.40 8.43 -13.54
CA SER A 70 8.98 8.38 -13.90
C SER A 70 8.54 7.03 -14.49
N GLY A 71 7.33 6.58 -14.14
CA GLY A 71 6.71 5.40 -14.76
C GLY A 71 7.41 4.07 -14.47
N ASN A 72 8.26 3.99 -13.45
CA ASN A 72 8.95 2.76 -13.08
C ASN A 72 8.04 1.86 -12.21
N VAL A 73 8.12 0.55 -12.42
CA VAL A 73 7.37 -0.46 -11.65
C VAL A 73 8.35 -1.44 -11.00
N GLY A 74 8.26 -1.61 -9.69
CA GLY A 74 9.10 -2.53 -8.92
C GLY A 74 9.94 -1.78 -7.89
N ALA A 75 11.25 -2.04 -7.80
CA ALA A 75 12.07 -1.45 -6.74
C ALA A 75 13.44 -0.95 -7.19
N PHE A 76 13.88 0.18 -6.63
CA PHE A 76 15.24 0.72 -6.86
C PHE A 76 15.59 0.95 -8.34
N ASN A 77 14.60 1.24 -9.18
CA ASN A 77 14.85 1.66 -10.56
C ASN A 77 15.03 3.17 -10.61
N SER A 78 15.90 3.65 -11.50
CA SER A 78 15.99 5.05 -11.89
C SER A 78 15.59 5.21 -13.36
N GLY A 79 15.58 6.44 -13.88
CA GLY A 79 15.17 6.70 -15.27
C GLY A 79 13.67 6.56 -15.48
N THR A 80 13.28 6.10 -16.68
CA THR A 80 11.89 6.10 -17.15
C THR A 80 11.43 4.72 -17.62
N GLY A 81 10.26 4.29 -17.17
CA GLY A 81 9.55 3.14 -17.72
C GLY A 81 10.19 1.78 -17.47
N ASN A 82 11.05 1.66 -16.44
CA ASN A 82 11.68 0.39 -16.07
C ASN A 82 10.73 -0.49 -15.26
N VAL A 83 10.78 -1.80 -15.49
CA VAL A 83 10.00 -2.81 -14.78
C VAL A 83 10.94 -3.84 -14.13
N GLY A 84 10.82 -4.04 -12.83
CA GLY A 84 11.63 -4.98 -12.05
C GLY A 84 12.49 -4.26 -11.02
N ALA A 85 13.80 -4.53 -10.96
CA ALA A 85 14.64 -3.95 -9.92
C ALA A 85 16.04 -3.53 -10.35
N PHE A 86 16.55 -2.44 -9.77
CA PHE A 86 17.93 -1.96 -9.99
C PHE A 86 18.25 -1.68 -11.47
N ASN A 87 17.29 -1.18 -12.24
CA ASN A 87 17.52 -0.79 -13.63
C ASN A 87 17.74 0.72 -13.75
N GLY A 88 18.59 1.13 -14.69
CA GLY A 88 18.79 2.53 -15.06
C GLY A 88 19.55 3.40 -14.05
N ASN A 89 20.24 2.78 -13.09
CA ASN A 89 20.96 3.46 -12.02
C ASN A 89 22.33 3.97 -12.46
N ASP A 90 22.81 5.04 -11.81
CA ASP A 90 24.16 5.60 -11.98
C ASP A 90 24.55 5.98 -13.42
N ASN A 91 23.57 6.29 -14.27
CA ASN A 91 23.83 6.83 -15.60
C ASN A 91 24.09 8.34 -15.53
N THR A 92 25.04 8.82 -16.32
CA THR A 92 25.33 10.26 -16.43
C THR A 92 24.24 11.02 -17.17
N SER A 93 23.62 10.40 -18.19
CA SER A 93 22.53 10.97 -18.97
C SER A 93 21.18 10.35 -18.61
N SER A 94 20.14 11.19 -18.54
CA SER A 94 18.75 10.73 -18.35
C SER A 94 18.17 9.98 -19.55
N THR A 95 18.85 10.04 -20.69
CA THR A 95 18.48 9.30 -21.91
C THR A 95 18.88 7.82 -21.86
N SER A 96 19.69 7.43 -20.88
CA SER A 96 20.23 6.08 -20.73
C SER A 96 19.52 5.28 -19.63
N GLY A 97 19.49 3.96 -19.78
CA GLY A 97 18.96 3.04 -18.77
C GLY A 97 17.43 3.03 -18.62
N ASN A 98 16.70 3.41 -19.67
CA ASN A 98 15.25 3.48 -19.69
C ASN A 98 14.61 2.22 -20.30
N GLN A 99 13.32 1.99 -19.98
CA GLN A 99 12.47 0.97 -20.61
C GLN A 99 13.00 -0.48 -20.50
N ASN A 100 13.80 -0.77 -19.49
CA ASN A 100 14.34 -2.09 -19.22
C ASN A 100 13.35 -2.94 -18.41
N VAL A 101 13.35 -4.25 -18.67
CA VAL A 101 12.53 -5.24 -17.95
C VAL A 101 13.44 -6.28 -17.31
N GLY A 102 13.28 -6.51 -16.01
CA GLY A 102 14.06 -7.48 -15.24
C GLY A 102 14.95 -6.79 -14.21
N ALA A 103 16.24 -7.16 -14.13
CA ALA A 103 17.11 -6.65 -13.08
C ALA A 103 18.51 -6.24 -13.54
N PHE A 104 19.06 -5.20 -12.92
CA PHE A 104 20.44 -4.76 -13.16
C PHE A 104 20.75 -4.43 -14.63
N ASN A 105 19.77 -3.92 -15.38
CA ASN A 105 19.96 -3.52 -16.77
C ASN A 105 20.20 -2.02 -16.89
N GLY A 106 21.08 -1.64 -17.83
CA GLY A 106 21.25 -0.25 -18.24
C GLY A 106 21.86 0.66 -17.18
N ASN A 107 22.75 0.15 -16.33
CA ASN A 107 23.36 0.89 -15.23
C ASN A 107 24.76 1.41 -15.55
N GLY A 108 25.15 2.53 -14.94
CA GLY A 108 26.54 3.01 -14.94
C GLY A 108 27.07 3.49 -16.29
N ASN A 109 26.19 3.86 -17.23
CA ASN A 109 26.56 4.36 -18.54
C ASN A 109 26.93 5.84 -18.49
N THR A 110 28.03 6.23 -19.13
CA THR A 110 28.48 7.63 -19.18
C THR A 110 28.09 8.34 -20.48
N GLY A 111 27.69 7.59 -21.51
CA GLY A 111 27.17 8.11 -22.76
C GLY A 111 25.66 8.40 -22.74
N GLU A 112 25.15 8.90 -23.86
CA GLU A 112 23.73 9.12 -24.10
C GLU A 112 23.09 7.92 -24.80
N TYR A 113 21.80 7.70 -24.53
CA TYR A 113 21.00 6.65 -25.18
C TYR A 113 21.57 5.23 -25.04
N ASP A 114 22.27 4.95 -23.95
CA ASP A 114 22.85 3.62 -23.68
C ASP A 114 21.95 2.77 -22.78
N GLY A 115 22.07 1.45 -22.91
CA GLY A 115 21.48 0.53 -21.94
C GLY A 115 19.96 0.56 -21.88
N ASN A 116 19.28 0.96 -22.95
CA ASN A 116 17.84 1.09 -23.04
C ASN A 116 17.17 -0.18 -23.60
N GLY A 117 15.94 -0.45 -23.17
CA GLY A 117 15.07 -1.46 -23.80
C GLY A 117 15.55 -2.91 -23.66
N ASN A 118 16.35 -3.22 -22.65
CA ASN A 118 16.87 -4.56 -22.42
C ASN A 118 15.89 -5.41 -21.59
N ILE A 119 15.85 -6.71 -21.86
CA ILE A 119 15.01 -7.68 -21.15
C ILE A 119 15.87 -8.78 -20.54
N GLY A 120 15.72 -9.01 -19.25
CA GLY A 120 16.44 -10.06 -18.50
C GLY A 120 17.34 -9.46 -17.44
N ALA A 121 18.61 -9.88 -17.35
CA ALA A 121 19.48 -9.47 -16.26
C ALA A 121 20.89 -9.03 -16.66
N GLY A 122 21.36 -7.90 -16.13
CA GLY A 122 22.75 -7.50 -16.28
C GLY A 122 23.16 -7.05 -17.70
N ASN A 123 22.22 -6.59 -18.52
CA ASN A 123 22.47 -6.15 -19.88
C ASN A 123 22.72 -4.63 -19.98
N GLY A 124 23.50 -4.19 -20.96
CA GLY A 124 23.58 -2.78 -21.33
C GLY A 124 24.25 -1.86 -20.30
N ASN A 125 25.11 -2.40 -19.45
CA ASN A 125 25.75 -1.69 -18.35
C ASN A 125 27.14 -1.14 -18.73
N PHE A 126 27.53 -0.04 -18.08
CA PHE A 126 28.88 0.51 -18.10
C PHE A 126 29.43 0.91 -19.47
N ASN A 127 28.58 1.36 -20.39
CA ASN A 127 28.99 1.86 -21.70
C ASN A 127 29.49 3.31 -21.60
N GLY A 128 30.56 3.60 -22.36
CA GLY A 128 31.25 4.88 -22.38
C GLY A 128 30.92 5.79 -23.57
N GLY A 129 30.62 5.20 -24.74
CA GLY A 129 30.12 5.92 -25.92
C GLY A 129 28.60 5.98 -25.94
N SER A 130 27.97 6.65 -26.91
CA SER A 130 26.50 6.74 -27.01
C SER A 130 25.87 5.63 -27.87
N TYR A 131 24.58 5.35 -27.65
CA TYR A 131 23.77 4.37 -28.40
C TYR A 131 24.21 2.89 -28.27
N ASN A 132 24.90 2.53 -27.20
CA ASN A 132 25.41 1.18 -26.96
C ASN A 132 24.55 0.36 -26.01
N GLY A 133 24.66 -0.97 -26.10
CA GLY A 133 24.07 -1.86 -25.10
C GLY A 133 22.54 -1.84 -25.03
N ASN A 134 21.88 -1.51 -26.14
CA ASN A 134 20.43 -1.39 -26.24
C ASN A 134 19.78 -2.68 -26.78
N GLY A 135 18.52 -2.94 -26.38
CA GLY A 135 17.67 -3.95 -27.01
C GLY A 135 18.10 -5.40 -26.83
N ASN A 136 18.92 -5.71 -25.83
CA ASN A 136 19.38 -7.08 -25.58
C ASN A 136 18.32 -7.89 -24.84
N VAL A 137 18.24 -9.19 -25.15
CA VAL A 137 17.41 -10.16 -24.43
C VAL A 137 18.31 -11.25 -23.83
N GLY A 138 18.04 -11.65 -22.60
CA GLY A 138 18.80 -12.68 -21.88
C GLY A 138 19.64 -12.06 -20.77
N ALA A 139 20.89 -12.47 -20.62
CA ALA A 139 21.73 -11.99 -19.52
C ALA A 139 23.14 -11.59 -19.98
N PHE A 140 23.67 -10.54 -19.34
CA PHE A 140 25.06 -10.08 -19.46
C PHE A 140 25.52 -9.62 -20.86
N ASN A 141 24.58 -9.22 -21.72
CA ASN A 141 24.87 -8.76 -23.08
C ASN A 141 25.07 -7.24 -23.16
N GLY A 142 25.85 -6.77 -24.14
CA GLY A 142 25.94 -5.35 -24.49
C GLY A 142 26.57 -4.44 -23.42
N ASN A 143 27.49 -4.97 -22.63
CA ASN A 143 28.16 -4.24 -21.55
C ASN A 143 29.52 -3.66 -21.98
N PHE A 144 29.99 -2.61 -21.29
CA PHE A 144 31.35 -2.06 -21.40
C PHE A 144 31.78 -1.51 -22.78
N ASN A 145 30.85 -1.19 -23.67
CA ASN A 145 31.18 -0.66 -25.00
C ASN A 145 31.63 0.80 -24.93
N GLY A 146 32.69 1.16 -25.65
CA GLY A 146 33.20 2.55 -25.69
C GLY A 146 33.83 3.04 -24.37
N ARG A 147 33.95 2.19 -23.35
CA ARG A 147 34.63 2.51 -22.09
C ARG A 147 36.15 2.38 -22.30
N GLY A 148 36.90 3.45 -22.01
CA GLY A 148 38.37 3.43 -22.08
C GLY A 148 38.98 3.79 -23.43
N ASN A 149 38.22 4.36 -24.38
CA ASN A 149 38.79 5.05 -25.54
C ASN A 149 39.38 6.42 -25.13
N ASN A 150 40.38 6.39 -24.26
CA ASN A 150 41.23 7.55 -24.00
C ASN A 150 42.40 7.45 -24.99
N ARG A 151 42.52 8.44 -25.88
CA ARG A 151 43.70 8.61 -26.75
C ARG A 151 44.94 8.90 -25.90
#